data_AF-A0A967Z8U3-F1
#
_entry.id   AF-A0A967Z8U3-F1
#
_cell.length_a   1.000
_cell.length_b   1.000
_cell.length_c   1.000
_cell.angle_alpha   90.00
_cell.angle_beta   90.00
_cell.angle_gamma   90.00
#
_symmetry.space_group_name_H-M   'P 1'
#
loop_
_entity.id
_entity.type
_entity.pdbx_description
1 polymer ?
#
loop_
_entity_poly.entity_id
_entity_poly.type
_entity_poly.pdbx_seq_one_letter_code
_entity_poly.pdbx_strand_id
1 'polypeptide(L)' 'WLMAGAPVCLLVGGPDGLGPECASRAVERWSLSALTLPHGLVRVVLAEALYRADSLLRGHPYHRA' A
#
# COMPACT_ATOMS: atom_id res chain seq x y z
N TRP A 1 11.77 1.73 -3.50
CA TRP A 1 11.67 2.87 -2.56
C TRP A 1 12.95 3.14 -1.78
N LEU A 2 13.53 2.16 -1.07
CA LEU A 2 14.75 2.35 -0.27
C LEU A 2 15.93 2.99 -1.04
N MET A 3 16.17 2.55 -2.29
CA MET A 3 17.24 3.10 -3.13
C MET A 3 16.96 4.52 -3.65
N ALA A 4 15.69 4.92 -3.75
CA ALA A 4 15.34 6.26 -4.21
C ALA A 4 15.57 7.32 -3.12
N GLY A 5 15.60 6.94 -1.84
CA GLY A 5 15.88 7.83 -0.70
C GLY A 5 14.82 8.90 -0.42
N ALA A 6 13.82 9.06 -1.28
CA ALA A 6 12.73 10.01 -1.11
C ALA A 6 11.61 9.44 -0.20
N PRO A 7 10.89 10.30 0.55
CA PRO A 7 9.73 9.87 1.30
C PRO A 7 8.65 9.30 0.38
N VAL A 8 7.98 8.24 0.84
CA VAL A 8 6.88 7.60 0.12
C VAL A 8 5.57 8.02 0.78
N CYS A 9 4.61 8.45 -0.04
CA CYS A 9 3.23 8.72 0.39
C CYS A 9 2.29 7.72 -0.27
N LEU A 10 1.53 7.00 0.55
CA LEU A 10 0.51 6.06 0.08
C LEU A 10 -0.87 6.70 0.26
N LEU A 11 -1.61 6.78 -0.85
CA LEU A 11 -2.92 7.43 -0.89
C LEU A 11 -4.02 6.36 -0.85
N VAL A 12 -4.94 6.48 0.10
CA VAL A 12 -6.16 5.67 0.18
C VAL A 12 -7.35 6.61 0.05
N GLY A 13 -8.15 6.39 -0.98
CA GLY A 13 -9.35 7.18 -1.25
C GLY A 13 -10.45 6.96 -0.21
N GLY A 14 -11.43 7.87 -0.22
CA GLY A 14 -12.67 7.72 0.55
C GLY A 14 -13.63 6.74 -0.13
N PRO A 15 -14.92 6.75 0.26
CA PRO A 15 -15.97 5.94 -0.38
C PRO A 15 -16.06 6.13 -1.89
N ASP A 16 -15.83 7.36 -2.38
CA ASP A 16 -15.87 7.71 -3.81
C ASP A 16 -14.52 7.53 -4.53
N GLY A 17 -13.51 6.98 -3.83
CA GLY A 17 -12.17 6.77 -4.37
C GLY A 17 -11.24 7.98 -4.25
N LEU A 18 -10.24 8.03 -5.14
CA LEU A 18 -9.26 9.12 -5.21
C LEU A 18 -9.73 10.18 -6.21
N GLY A 19 -9.59 11.46 -5.85
CA GLY A 19 -9.84 12.55 -6.77
C GLY A 19 -8.94 12.49 -8.01
N PRO A 20 -9.40 13.01 -9.16
CA PRO A 20 -8.69 12.88 -10.44
C PRO A 20 -7.29 13.50 -10.41
N GLU A 21 -7.10 14.60 -9.69
CA GLU A 21 -5.79 15.22 -9.52
C GLU A 21 -4.82 14.29 -8.79
N CYS A 22 -5.23 13.73 -7.64
CA CYS A 22 -4.43 12.77 -6.89
C CYS A 22 -4.07 11.53 -7.73
N ALA A 23 -5.07 10.98 -8.44
CA ALA A 23 -4.87 9.83 -9.30
C ALA A 23 -3.90 10.12 -10.47
N SER A 24 -3.96 11.33 -11.05
CA SER A 24 -3.08 11.75 -12.15
C SER A 24 -1.62 11.96 -11.71
N ARG A 25 -1.40 12.37 -10.45
CA ARG A 25 -0.08 12.61 -9.87
C ARG A 25 0.59 11.35 -9.31
N ALA A 26 -0.15 10.25 -9.21
CA ALA A 26 0.38 9.00 -8.66
C ALA A 26 1.47 8.43 -9.57
N VAL A 27 2.66 8.20 -9.00
CA VAL A 27 3.80 7.58 -9.71
C VAL A 27 3.53 6.09 -9.96
N GLU A 28 2.85 5.44 -9.03
CA GLU A 28 2.47 4.03 -9.10
C GLU A 28 1.00 3.85 -8.69
N ARG A 29 0.33 2.84 -9.24
CA ARG A 29 -1.03 2.44 -8.86
C ARG A 29 -1.07 0.95 -8.56
N TRP A 30 -1.55 0.60 -7.37
CA TRP A 30 -1.61 -0.78 -6.90
C TRP A 30 -3.07 -1.23 -6.77
N SER A 31 -3.37 -2.44 -7.24
CA SER A 31 -4.63 -3.13 -6.92
C SER A 31 -4.34 -4.13 -5.80
N LEU A 32 -5.04 -4.01 -4.67
CA LEU A 32 -4.94 -4.96 -3.56
C LEU A 32 -5.81 -6.20 -3.80
N SER A 33 -6.82 -6.09 -4.65
CA SER A 33 -7.80 -7.12 -4.97
C SER A 33 -8.66 -6.68 -6.17
N ALA A 34 -9.33 -7.65 -6.80
CA ALA A 34 -10.43 -7.38 -7.73
C ALA A 34 -11.74 -6.96 -7.03
N LEU A 35 -11.83 -7.13 -5.70
CA LEU A 35 -12.99 -6.74 -4.89
C LEU A 35 -12.93 -5.26 -4.48
N THR A 36 -14.10 -4.65 -4.31
CA THR A 36 -14.23 -3.34 -3.65
C THR A 36 -14.09 -3.52 -2.15
N LEU A 37 -12.97 -3.05 -1.59
CA LEU A 37 -12.70 -3.12 -0.16
C LEU A 37 -13.15 -1.82 0.54
N PRO A 38 -13.78 -1.89 1.73
CA PRO A 38 -14.04 -0.71 2.54
C PRO A 38 -12.74 0.04 2.84
N HIS A 39 -12.72 1.36 2.71
CA HIS A 39 -11.49 2.17 2.88
C HIS A 39 -10.80 1.96 4.24
N GLY A 40 -11.57 1.68 5.31
CA GLY A 40 -11.03 1.31 6.62
C GLY A 40 -10.23 0.01 6.59
N LEU A 41 -10.68 -1.00 5.85
CA LEU A 41 -9.99 -2.28 5.69
C LEU A 41 -8.75 -2.15 4.80
N VAL A 42 -8.83 -1.33 3.74
CA VAL A 42 -7.68 -1.05 2.86
C VAL A 42 -6.46 -0.60 3.65
N ARG A 43 -6.64 0.27 4.66
CA ARG A 43 -5.55 0.75 5.52
C ARG A 43 -4.86 -0.40 6.28
N VAL A 44 -5.64 -1.33 6.82
CA VAL A 44 -5.12 -2.48 7.58
C VAL A 44 -4.38 -3.44 6.65
N VAL A 45 -4.98 -3.79 5.51
CA VAL A 45 -4.37 -4.68 4.51
C VAL A 45 -3.06 -4.09 3.98
N LEU A 46 -3.06 -2.78 3.67
CA LEU A 46 -1.86 -2.10 3.20
C LEU A 46 -0.75 -2.08 4.25
N ALA A 47 -1.07 -1.75 5.51
CA ALA A 47 -0.10 -1.75 6.60
C ALA A 47 0.50 -3.16 6.82
N GLU A 48 -0.34 -4.20 6.78
CA GLU A 48 0.11 -5.59 6.89
C GLU A 48 1.04 -5.97 5.73
N ALA A 49 0.67 -5.64 4.49
CA ALA A 49 1.47 -5.95 3.30
C ALA A 49 2.84 -5.25 3.31
N LEU A 50 2.91 -4.03 3.86
CA LEU A 50 4.18 -3.33 4.04
C LEU A 50 5.03 -3.97 5.14
N TYR A 51 4.42 -4.34 6.25
CA TYR A 51 5.12 -5.05 7.33
C TYR A 51 5.66 -6.40 6.86
N ARG A 52 4.88 -7.14 6.06
CA ARG A 52 5.31 -8.35 5.35
C ARG A 52 6.53 -8.11 4.49
N ALA A 53 6.48 -7.09 3.63
CA ALA A 53 7.58 -6.76 2.74
C ALA A 53 8.85 -6.40 3.53
N ASP A 54 8.74 -5.55 4.55
CA ASP A 54 9.88 -5.17 5.40
C ASP A 54 10.45 -6.37 6.16
N SER A 55 9.59 -7.23 6.70
CA SER A 55 10.04 -8.45 7.39
C SER A 55 10.81 -9.40 6.46
N LEU A 56 10.34 -9.58 5.22
CA LEU A 56 11.04 -10.38 4.21
C LEU A 56 12.40 -9.77 3.85
N LEU A 57 12.47 -8.45 3.66
CA LEU A 57 13.72 -7.74 3.35
C LEU A 57 14.76 -7.85 4.48
N ARG A 58 14.31 -7.93 5.73
CA ARG A 58 15.17 -8.09 6.92
C ARG A 58 15.49 -9.55 7.25
N GLY A 59 14.89 -10.51 6.55
CA GLY A 59 15.01 -11.93 6.87
C GLY A 59 14.33 -12.31 8.19
N HIS A 60 13.36 -11.53 8.68
CA HIS A 60 12.55 -11.91 9.82
C HIS A 60 11.53 -12.99 9.44
N PRO A 61 11.30 -14.01 10.28
CA PRO A 61 10.26 -14.99 10.03
C PRO A 61 8.89 -14.30 10.11
N TYR A 62 8.21 -14.20 8.98
CA TYR A 62 6.94 -13.50 8.89
C TYR A 62 5.79 -14.39 8.40
N HIS A 63 6.10 -15.36 7.56
CA HIS A 63 5.19 -16.46 7.24
C HIS A 63 5.92 -17.77 7.48
N ARG A 64 5.31 -18.61 8.32
CA ARG A 64 5.66 -19.99 8.69
C ARG A 64 6.99 -20.50 8.13
N ALA A 65 7.95 -20.74 9.03
CA ALA A 65 8.89 -21.83 8.85
C ALA A 65 8.15 -23.17 8.88
#